data_AF-A0A936GUF3-F1
#
_entry.id   AF-A0A936GUF3-F1
#
_cell.length_a   1.000
_cell.length_b   1.000
_cell.length_c   1.000
_cell.angle_alpha   90.00
_cell.angle_beta   90.00
_cell.angle_gamma   90.00
#
_symmetry.space_group_name_H-M   'P 1'
#
loop_
_entity.id
_entity.type
_entity.pdbx_description
1 polymer ?
#
loop_
_entity_poly.entity_id
_entity_poly.type
_entity_poly.pdbx_seq_one_letter_code
_entity_poly.pdbx_strand_id
1 'polypeptide(L)'
;MMVHGGMEGVMHPIDGKTFDANRRDEVVKSGSVEIWEFDNTTGTEIHPMHLHGLQFQVLSRTGGRGPFKHGRRGGKIQCWHFQVKR
;
A
#
# COMPACT_ATOMS: atom_id res chain seq x y z
N MET A 1 -17.61 3.95 35.27
CA MET A 1 -17.21 4.93 34.24
C MET A 1 -15.76 4.64 33.90
N MET A 2 -15.51 3.88 32.83
CA MET A 2 -14.15 3.55 32.40
C MET A 2 -13.81 4.49 31.25
N VAL A 3 -12.81 5.35 31.46
CA VAL A 3 -12.31 6.30 30.46
C VAL A 3 -11.44 5.49 29.49
N HIS A 4 -11.87 5.34 28.23
CA HIS A 4 -10.96 4.89 27.17
C HIS A 4 -10.11 6.09 26.78
N GLY A 5 -8.89 6.14 27.33
CA GLY A 5 -7.87 7.10 26.93
C GLY A 5 -7.52 6.88 25.45
N GLY A 6 -7.87 7.86 24.63
CA GLY A 6 -7.52 7.90 23.21
C GLY A 6 -6.00 7.96 23.06
N MET A 7 -5.44 6.95 22.41
CA MET A 7 -4.15 7.09 21.74
C MET A 7 -4.42 7.98 20.53
N GLU A 8 -4.03 9.26 20.59
CA GLU A 8 -3.88 10.06 19.38
C GLU A 8 -2.67 9.53 18.61
N GLY A 9 -2.90 8.42 17.89
CA GLY A 9 -1.93 7.80 17.02
C GLY A 9 -1.70 8.64 15.77
N VAL A 10 -0.46 8.68 15.30
CA VAL A 10 -0.13 9.22 13.98
C VAL A 10 -0.98 8.46 12.95
N MET A 11 -1.83 9.19 12.23
CA MET A 11 -2.67 8.62 11.20
C MET A 11 -1.86 8.55 9.89
N HIS A 12 -1.79 7.36 9.28
CA HIS A 12 -1.14 7.13 8.00
C HIS A 12 -2.22 7.03 6.91
N PRO A 13 -2.54 8.11 6.20
CA PRO A 13 -3.54 8.09 5.15
C PRO A 13 -3.01 7.42 3.87
N ILE A 14 -3.92 6.90 3.05
CA ILE A 14 -3.68 6.57 1.65
C ILE A 14 -4.53 7.55 0.84
N ASP A 15 -3.92 8.21 -0.14
CA ASP A 15 -4.55 9.29 -0.92
C ASP A 15 -5.21 10.39 -0.08
N GLY A 16 -4.58 10.73 1.05
CA GLY A 16 -5.07 11.75 1.99
C GLY A 16 -6.28 11.31 2.83
N LYS A 17 -6.72 10.05 2.74
CA LYS A 17 -7.86 9.53 3.47
C LYS A 17 -7.42 8.52 4.53
N THR A 18 -7.95 8.65 5.73
CA THR A 18 -7.82 7.62 6.76
C THR A 18 -8.83 6.50 6.52
N PHE A 19 -8.57 5.34 7.11
CA PHE A 19 -9.47 4.20 7.05
C PHE A 19 -10.88 4.55 7.54
N ASP A 20 -11.90 4.09 6.81
CA ASP A 20 -13.31 4.19 7.15
C ASP A 20 -14.00 2.89 6.71
N ALA A 21 -14.59 2.16 7.67
CA ALA A 21 -15.22 0.86 7.42
C ALA A 21 -16.44 0.94 6.48
N ASN A 22 -17.07 2.11 6.37
CA ASN A 22 -18.25 2.34 5.53
C ASN A 22 -17.91 2.87 4.15
N ARG A 23 -16.64 3.22 3.89
CA ARG A 23 -16.19 3.71 2.59
C ARG A 23 -15.60 2.59 1.76
N ARG A 24 -15.77 2.69 0.44
CA ARG A 24 -15.04 1.90 -0.55
C ARG A 24 -14.21 2.89 -1.35
N ASP A 25 -12.89 2.83 -1.21
CA ASP A 25 -12.00 3.73 -1.93
C ASP A 25 -11.87 3.33 -3.41
N GLU A 26 -11.94 2.03 -3.72
CA GLU A 26 -11.83 1.51 -5.08
C GLU A 26 -12.96 0.54 -5.44
N VAL A 27 -13.51 0.70 -6.65
CA VAL A 27 -14.51 -0.20 -7.24
C VAL A 27 -13.99 -0.67 -8.60
N VAL A 28 -13.56 -1.92 -8.64
CA VAL A 28 -12.94 -2.54 -9.81
C VAL A 28 -13.88 -3.56 -10.47
N LYS A 29 -13.81 -3.69 -11.79
CA LYS A 29 -14.63 -4.64 -12.55
C LYS A 29 -14.14 -6.07 -12.32
N SER A 30 -15.06 -7.01 -12.09
CA SER A 30 -14.69 -8.43 -11.96
C SER A 30 -14.03 -8.96 -13.24
N GLY A 31 -12.93 -9.71 -13.10
CA GLY A 31 -12.17 -10.28 -14.21
C GLY A 31 -11.32 -9.26 -14.99
N SER A 32 -11.24 -8.00 -14.56
CA SER A 32 -10.29 -7.04 -15.12
C SER A 32 -8.86 -7.31 -14.62
N VAL A 33 -7.91 -6.78 -15.38
CA VAL A 33 -6.53 -6.64 -14.95
C VAL A 33 -6.21 -5.16 -14.86
N GLU A 34 -5.61 -4.74 -13.76
CA GLU A 34 -5.32 -3.34 -13.50
C GLU A 34 -3.85 -3.14 -13.14
N ILE A 35 -3.32 -1.95 -13.46
CA ILE A 35 -2.00 -1.51 -13.02
C ILE A 35 -2.19 -0.50 -11.90
N TRP A 36 -1.70 -0.83 -10.71
CA TRP A 36 -1.79 0.03 -9.52
C TRP A 36 -0.41 0.58 -9.17
N GLU A 37 -0.32 1.89 -8.93
CA GLU A 37 0.89 2.55 -8.45
C GLU A 37 0.75 2.88 -6.96
N PHE A 38 1.74 2.52 -6.15
CA PHE A 38 1.83 2.97 -4.76
C PHE A 38 3.06 3.84 -4.60
N ASP A 39 2.83 5.13 -4.35
CA ASP A 39 3.87 6.13 -4.18
C ASP A 39 4.09 6.43 -2.69
N ASN A 40 5.32 6.22 -2.22
CA ASN A 40 5.78 6.56 -0.88
C ASN A 40 6.93 7.59 -0.95
N THR A 41 7.02 8.38 -2.02
CA THR A 41 8.11 9.32 -2.26
C THR A 41 8.20 10.43 -1.22
N THR A 42 7.05 10.83 -0.69
CA THR A 42 6.89 11.89 0.31
C THR A 42 6.89 11.37 1.74
N GLY A 43 6.83 10.05 1.93
CA GLY A 43 6.82 9.39 3.23
C GLY A 43 8.21 9.24 3.83
N THR A 44 8.28 9.28 5.17
CA THR A 44 9.53 9.09 5.92
C THR A 44 9.75 7.63 6.33
N GLU A 45 8.66 6.86 6.41
CA GLU A 45 8.59 5.48 6.87
C GLU A 45 8.50 4.45 5.73
N ILE A 46 8.68 3.17 6.06
CA ILE A 46 8.53 2.06 5.11
C ILE A 46 7.15 1.46 5.28
N HIS A 47 6.38 1.40 4.19
CA HIS A 47 5.05 0.81 4.17
C HIS A 47 5.01 -0.44 3.26
N PRO A 48 5.06 -1.65 3.84
CA PRO A 48 4.79 -2.88 3.10
C PRO A 48 3.32 -2.93 2.70
N MET A 49 3.05 -3.09 1.40
CA MET A 49 1.67 -3.15 0.90
C MET A 49 1.14 -4.59 0.92
N HIS A 50 -0.10 -4.75 1.40
CA HIS A 50 -0.83 -6.01 1.40
C HIS A 50 -2.22 -5.79 0.80
N LEU A 51 -2.58 -6.58 -0.23
CA LEU A 51 -3.86 -6.52 -0.91
C LEU A 51 -4.65 -7.81 -0.64
N HIS A 52 -5.95 -7.69 -0.37
CA HIS A 52 -6.83 -8.82 -0.07
C HIS A 52 -7.56 -9.33 -1.33
N GLY A 53 -7.80 -10.65 -1.39
CA GLY A 53 -8.73 -11.27 -2.35
C GLY A 53 -8.20 -11.44 -3.77
N LEU A 54 -6.91 -11.24 -4.00
CA LEU A 54 -6.32 -11.27 -5.35
C LEU A 54 -4.85 -11.65 -5.32
N GLN A 55 -4.31 -11.96 -6.50
CA GLN A 55 -2.88 -12.08 -6.74
C GLN A 55 -2.40 -10.88 -7.56
N PHE A 56 -1.16 -10.47 -7.32
CA PHE A 56 -0.53 -9.41 -8.07
C PHE A 56 0.88 -9.79 -8.51
N GLN A 57 1.32 -9.19 -9.62
CA GLN A 57 2.69 -9.22 -10.06
C GLN A 57 3.30 -7.84 -9.89
N VAL A 58 4.48 -7.76 -9.26
CA VAL A 58 5.26 -6.52 -9.27
C VAL A 58 5.83 -6.33 -10.67
N LEU A 59 5.45 -5.23 -11.32
CA LEU A 59 5.95 -4.83 -12.65
C LEU A 59 7.24 -4.03 -12.53
N SER A 60 7.29 -3.08 -11.60
CA SER A 60 8.48 -2.29 -11.33
C SER A 60 8.50 -1.77 -9.90
N ARG A 61 9.70 -1.42 -9.44
CA ARG A 61 9.93 -0.78 -8.16
C ARG A 61 11.07 0.22 -8.28
N THR A 62 10.83 1.45 -7.83
CA THR A 62 11.86 2.48 -7.71
C THR A 62 12.17 2.71 -6.23
N GLY A 63 13.38 3.19 -5.94
CA GLY A 63 13.85 3.36 -4.55
C GLY A 63 14.52 2.14 -3.93
N GLY A 64 15.31 2.41 -2.89
CA GLY A 64 16.06 1.39 -2.15
C GLY A 64 17.40 1.04 -2.80
N ARG A 65 18.37 0.60 -2.00
CA ARG A 65 19.69 0.16 -2.51
C ARG A 65 19.57 -1.22 -3.13
N GLY A 66 19.38 -1.29 -4.45
CA GLY A 66 19.72 -2.45 -5.27
C GLY A 66 18.61 -2.99 -6.20
N PRO A 67 18.98 -3.83 -7.17
CA PRO A 67 18.05 -4.39 -8.15
C PRO A 67 16.96 -5.26 -7.49
N PHE A 68 15.82 -5.38 -8.17
CA PHE A 68 14.71 -6.25 -7.78
C PHE A 68 15.20 -7.71 -7.67
N LYS A 69 15.50 -8.15 -6.44
CA LYS A 69 15.82 -9.54 -6.13
C LYS A 69 14.70 -10.10 -5.25
N HIS A 70 14.10 -11.20 -5.70
CA HIS A 70 13.13 -11.96 -4.92
C HIS A 70 13.75 -12.34 -3.57
N GLY A 71 13.09 -12.00 -2.45
CA GLY A 71 13.45 -12.51 -1.12
C GLY A 71 14.34 -11.64 -0.21
N ARG A 72 14.71 -10.40 -0.55
CA ARG A 72 15.41 -9.50 0.41
C ARG A 72 14.48 -8.51 1.11
N ARG A 73 14.52 -8.56 2.46
CA ARG A 73 14.02 -7.51 3.36
C ARG A 73 14.98 -6.31 3.37
N GLY A 74 14.44 -5.10 3.36
CA GLY A 74 15.12 -3.90 3.89
C GLY A 74 15.64 -2.90 2.87
N GLY A 75 14.90 -1.80 2.71
CA GLY A 75 15.30 -0.57 2.02
C GLY A 75 14.07 0.29 1.74
N LYS A 76 14.18 1.62 1.84
CA LYS A 76 13.08 2.55 1.53
C LYS A 76 12.56 2.27 0.13
N ILE A 77 11.29 1.94 0.00
CA ILE A 77 10.65 1.71 -1.29
C ILE A 77 9.95 3.01 -1.70
N GLN A 78 10.17 3.44 -2.93
CA GLN A 78 9.77 4.75 -3.42
C GLN A 78 8.45 4.65 -4.19
N CYS A 79 8.37 3.76 -5.19
CA CYS A 79 7.13 3.50 -5.93
C CYS A 79 7.02 2.00 -6.28
N TRP A 80 5.80 1.46 -6.30
CA TRP A 80 5.53 0.11 -6.81
C TRP A 80 4.48 0.15 -7.91
N HIS A 81 4.70 -0.59 -9.00
CA HIS A 81 3.66 -0.89 -9.97
C HIS A 81 3.25 -2.35 -9.86
N PHE A 82 1.95 -2.61 -9.76
CA PHE A 82 1.40 -3.95 -9.65
C PHE A 82 0.42 -4.23 -10.77
N GLN A 83 0.54 -5.40 -11.41
CA GLN A 83 -0.55 -5.95 -12.20
C GLN A 83 -1.45 -6.78 -11.29
N VAL A 84 -2.66 -6.31 -11.03
CA VAL A 84 -3.67 -6.94 -10.17
C VAL A 84 -4.64 -7.74 -11.03
N LYS A 85 -4.88 -9.02 -10.70
CA LYS A 85 -5.89 -9.86 -11.36
C LYS A 85 -6.93 -10.30 -10.34
N ARG A 86 -8.19 -9.91 -10.55
CA ARG A 86 -9.34 -10.30 -9.72
C ARG A 86 -10.13 -11.44 -10.33
#